data_AF-A0A7X5IUD1-F1
#
_entry.id   AF-A0A7X5IUD1-F1
#
_cell.length_a   1.000
_cell.length_b   1.000
_cell.length_c   1.000
_cell.angle_alpha   90.00
_cell.angle_beta   90.00
_cell.angle_gamma   90.00
#
_symmetry.space_group_name_H-M   'P 1'
#
loop_
_entity.id
_entity.type
_entity.pdbx_description
1 polymer ?
#
loop_
_entity_poly.entity_id
_entity_poly.type
_entity_poly.pdbx_seq_one_letter_code
_entity_poly.pdbx_strand_id
1 'polypeptide(L)' 'MGEIKRHLDNAGTGTYRIRVIHGYHGGTRIRDGIWDEFSYGRESKVKRIIMGDNQGITELILREF' A
#
# COMPACT_ATOMS: atom_id res chain seq x y z
N MET A 1 -9.26 -5.68 -0.44
CA MET A 1 -8.11 -5.25 -1.26
C MET A 1 -8.50 -4.62 -2.60
N GLY A 2 -9.60 -5.02 -3.24
CA GLY A 2 -10.04 -4.44 -4.51
C GLY A 2 -10.14 -2.90 -4.57
N GLU A 3 -10.45 -2.23 -3.47
CA GLU A 3 -10.44 -0.77 -3.41
C GLU A 3 -9.03 -0.17 -3.53
N ILE A 4 -8.03 -0.77 -2.88
CA ILE A 4 -6.62 -0.37 -3.00
C ILE A 4 -6.16 -0.54 -4.45
N LYS A 5 -6.50 -1.69 -5.07
CA LYS A 5 -6.20 -1.95 -6.48
C LYS A 5 -6.84 -0.93 -7.41
N ARG A 6 -8.10 -0.57 -7.20
CA ARG A 6 -8.78 0.50 -7.96
C ARG A 6 -8.04 1.84 -7.85
N HIS A 7 -7.54 2.19 -6.67
CA HIS A 7 -6.76 3.42 -6.50
C HIS A 7 -5.38 3.35 -7.18
N LEU A 8 -4.73 2.19 -7.18
CA LEU A 8 -3.49 1.96 -7.92
C LEU A 8 -3.75 2.04 -9.44
N ASP A 9 -4.84 1.45 -9.92
CA ASP A 9 -5.25 1.46 -11.33
C ASP A 9 -5.46 2.87 -11.85
N ASN A 10 -6.08 3.73 -11.03
CA ASN A 10 -6.35 5.13 -11.35
C ASN A 10 -5.21 6.10 -10.99
N ALA A 11 -4.13 5.63 -10.37
CA ALA A 11 -3.00 6.49 -10.02
C ALA A 11 -2.29 6.99 -11.29
N GLY A 12 -2.26 8.31 -11.46
CA GLY A 12 -1.58 8.95 -12.58
C GLY A 12 -0.05 8.94 -12.42
N THR A 13 0.67 9.30 -13.48
CA THR A 13 2.13 9.37 -13.48
C THR A 13 2.69 10.36 -12.46
N GLY A 14 1.90 11.33 -11.98
CA GLY A 14 2.28 12.26 -10.93
C GLY A 14 2.15 11.72 -9.49
N THR A 15 1.46 10.60 -9.29
CA THR A 15 1.19 10.09 -7.94
C THR A 15 2.43 9.46 -7.32
N TYR A 16 2.92 10.04 -6.23
CA TYR A 16 4.09 9.52 -5.53
C TYR A 16 3.75 8.38 -4.55
N ARG A 17 2.68 8.54 -3.77
CA ARG A 17 2.31 7.62 -2.69
C ARG A 17 0.81 7.43 -2.58
N ILE A 18 0.39 6.25 -2.12
CA ILE A 18 -0.94 5.98 -1.58
C ILE A 18 -0.78 5.57 -0.13
N ARG A 19 -1.48 6.25 0.78
CA ARG A 19 -1.51 5.89 2.20
C ARG A 19 -2.79 5.14 2.50
N VAL A 20 -2.67 3.88 2.90
CA VAL A 20 -3.79 3.04 3.31
C VAL A 20 -3.94 3.14 4.83
N ILE A 21 -5.02 3.77 5.28
CA ILE A 21 -5.38 3.86 6.69
C ILE A 21 -6.39 2.76 6.97
N HIS A 22 -5.95 1.72 7.68
CA HIS A 22 -6.77 0.54 7.95
C HIS A 22 -7.02 0.31 9.46
N GLY A 23 -6.34 1.05 10.33
CA GLY A 23 -6.47 0.92 11.78
C GLY A 23 -5.77 -0.32 12.33
N TYR A 24 -5.70 -0.45 13.66
CA TYR A 24 -4.92 -1.51 14.32
C TYR A 24 -5.76 -2.43 15.23
N HIS A 25 -7.07 -2.19 15.37
CA HIS A 25 -7.91 -2.94 16.31
C HIS A 25 -7.93 -4.47 16.05
N GLY A 26 -7.79 -4.88 14.79
CA GLY A 26 -7.69 -6.31 14.41
C GLY A 26 -6.27 -6.87 14.42
N GLY A 27 -5.32 -6.17 15.05
CA GLY A 27 -3.90 -6.45 14.95
C GLY A 27 -3.35 -6.17 13.55
N THR A 28 -2.44 -7.03 13.09
CA THR A 28 -1.68 -6.82 11.85
C THR A 28 -2.30 -7.44 10.61
N ARG A 29 -3.45 -8.11 10.72
CA ARG A 29 -4.03 -8.92 9.62
C ARG A 29 -4.23 -8.14 8.33
N ILE A 30 -4.70 -6.89 8.41
CA ILE A 30 -4.90 -6.06 7.20
C ILE A 30 -3.55 -5.65 6.62
N ARG A 31 -2.61 -5.20 7.46
CA ARG A 31 -1.23 -4.89 7.06
C ARG A 31 -0.56 -6.07 6.35
N ASP A 32 -0.64 -7.26 6.93
CA ASP A 32 0.00 -8.46 6.40
C ASP A 32 -0.67 -8.88 5.08
N GLY A 33 -1.99 -8.69 4.94
CA GLY A 33 -2.69 -8.89 3.68
C GLY A 33 -2.30 -7.88 2.59
N ILE A 34 -2.10 -6.60 2.93
CA ILE A 34 -1.58 -5.59 2.00
C ILE A 34 -0.17 -5.99 1.55
N TRP A 35 0.66 -6.44 2.49
CA TRP A 35 2.00 -6.91 2.17
C TRP A 35 1.95 -8.11 1.22
N ASP A 36 1.17 -9.14 1.52
CA ASP A 36 1.07 -10.32 0.67
C ASP A 36 0.56 -9.98 -0.73
N GLU A 37 -0.45 -9.11 -0.87
CA GLU A 37 -1.03 -8.79 -2.19
C GLU A 37 -0.14 -7.88 -3.05
N PHE A 38 0.53 -6.90 -2.45
CA PHE A 38 1.17 -5.80 -3.20
C PHE A 38 2.70 -5.77 -3.13
N SER A 39 3.34 -6.66 -2.38
CA SER A 39 4.81 -6.76 -2.33
C SER A 39 5.37 -7.76 -3.36
N TYR A 40 6.69 -7.97 -3.34
CA TYR A 40 7.40 -8.95 -4.18
C TYR A 40 7.13 -8.83 -5.69
N GLY A 41 6.86 -7.61 -6.17
CA GLY A 41 6.57 -7.36 -7.59
C GLY A 41 5.21 -7.85 -8.08
N ARG A 42 4.32 -8.30 -7.19
CA ARG A 42 2.94 -8.72 -7.53
C ARG A 42 2.09 -7.56 -8.06
N GLU A 43 2.43 -6.34 -7.71
CA GLU A 43 1.87 -5.11 -8.27
C GLU A 43 2.97 -4.21 -8.83
N SER A 44 3.04 -4.11 -10.16
CA SER A 44 4.10 -3.38 -10.88
C SER A 44 4.18 -1.88 -10.55
N LYS A 45 3.04 -1.28 -10.14
CA LYS A 45 2.96 0.13 -9.75
C LYS A 45 3.55 0.40 -8.38
N VAL A 46 3.58 -0.59 -7.48
CA VAL A 46 4.15 -0.44 -6.14
C VAL A 46 5.65 -0.72 -6.20
N LYS A 47 6.46 0.33 -5.97
CA LYS A 47 7.92 0.25 -5.92
C LYS A 47 8.42 -0.14 -4.55
N ARG A 48 7.76 0.36 -3.50
CA ARG A 48 8.10 0.04 -2.11
C ARG A 48 6.87 0.11 -1.22
N ILE A 49 6.85 -0.73 -0.19
CA ILE A 49 5.90 -0.64 0.90
C ILE A 49 6.66 -0.14 2.13
N ILE A 50 6.17 0.94 2.75
CA ILE A 50 6.72 1.47 4.00
C ILE A 50 5.70 1.23 5.11
N MET A 51 6.20 0.63 6.19
CA MET A 51 5.49 0.53 7.46
C MET A 51 6.08 1.61 8.36
N GLY A 52 5.31 2.66 8.65
CA GLY A 52 5.70 3.66 9.65
C GLY A 52 5.47 3.14 11.07
N ASP A 53 5.79 3.96 12.08
CA ASP A 53 5.58 3.62 13.49
C ASP A 53 4.11 3.36 13.85
N ASN A 54 3.17 3.83 13.02
CA ASN A 54 1.75 3.56 13.16
C ASN A 54 1.34 2.28 12.42
N GLN A 55 1.08 1.21 13.17
CA GLN A 55 0.70 -0.10 12.63
C GLN A 55 -0.65 -0.14 11.92
N GLY A 56 -1.49 0.89 12.06
CA GLY A 56 -2.76 1.03 11.32
C GLY A 56 -2.61 1.75 9.98
N ILE A 57 -1.38 2.04 9.55
CA ILE A 57 -1.09 2.74 8.30
C ILE A 57 -0.06 1.96 7.49
N THR A 58 -0.30 1.85 6.19
CA THR A 58 0.66 1.29 5.23
C THR A 58 0.80 2.22 4.04
N GLU A 59 2.03 2.57 3.68
CA GLU A 59 2.30 3.46 2.54
C GLU A 59 2.81 2.66 1.35
N LEU A 60 2.11 2.78 0.22
CA LEU A 60 2.51 2.24 -1.07
C LEU A 60 3.19 3.36 -1.85
N ILE A 61 4.50 3.22 -2.09
CA ILE A 61 5.29 4.17 -2.87
C ILE A 61 5.25 3.75 -4.34
N LEU A 62 4.85 4.67 -5.21
CA LEU A 62 4.64 4.40 -6.64
C LEU A 62 5.73 4.96 -7.55
N ARG A 63 6.58 5.85 -7.01
CA ARG A 63 7.68 6.49 -7.74
C ARG A 63 8.91 6.61 -6.87
N GLU A 64 10.07 6.55 -7.52
CA GLU A 64 11.38 6.83 -6.94
C GLU A 64 11.94 8.08 -7.62
N PHE A 65 12.82 8.80 -6.93
CA PHE A 65 13.52 9.99 -7.43
C PHE A 65 14.96 9.63 -7.78
#